data_AF-A0A925G4K6-F1
#
_entry.id   AF-A0A925G4K6-F1
#
_cell.length_a   1.000
_cell.length_b   1.000
_cell.length_c   1.000
_cell.angle_alpha   90.00
_cell.angle_beta   90.00
_cell.angle_gamma   90.00
#
_symmetry.space_group_name_H-M   'P 1'
#
loop_
_entity.id
_entity.type
_entity.pdbx_description
1 polymer ?
#
loop_
_entity_poly.entity_id
_entity_poly.type
_entity_poly.pdbx_seq_one_letter_code
_entity_poly.pdbx_strand_id
1 'polypeptide(L)'
;MGMRFSKLNSNMRGTLDELNRRRGEGGYALVTLLALMTILALMTISVAPNLRQQALRQREIEAIYRGEEVAEAIRMYVREKRTLPTSMEQLLEGLPRGTKKIQILRPSAAIDPLSSTGEWKLVKPNDALFVEFQRQVMLYNGGKQPETSDQFFQQFIIRMSGLVDTKSEEDAPGGEDSSANSSGPFLGVVSRSRRNSVLHYYGIDRHDQWIFTPLFRG
;
A
#
# COMPACT_ATOMS: atom_id res chain seq x y z
N MET A 1 23.57 -99.98 46.64
CA MET A 1 24.93 -99.67 46.16
C MET A 1 24.83 -98.64 45.05
N GLY A 2 25.18 -97.37 45.35
CA GLY A 2 25.54 -96.27 44.42
C GLY A 2 24.54 -95.82 43.35
N MET A 3 24.52 -94.58 42.87
CA MET A 3 25.06 -93.31 43.34
C MET A 3 24.43 -92.21 42.46
N ARG A 4 24.45 -90.98 42.96
CA ARG A 4 23.88 -89.73 42.41
C ARG A 4 24.53 -89.23 41.11
N PHE A 5 23.92 -88.14 40.61
CA PHE A 5 24.45 -87.02 39.78
C PHE A 5 24.03 -87.09 38.30
N SER A 6 23.63 -86.02 37.62
CA SER A 6 23.63 -84.58 37.95
C SER A 6 22.77 -83.82 36.93
N LYS A 7 22.26 -82.66 37.38
CA LYS A 7 21.64 -81.59 36.60
C LYS A 7 22.44 -81.17 35.36
N LEU A 8 21.74 -80.76 34.32
CA LEU A 8 21.67 -79.39 33.75
C LEU A 8 21.39 -79.49 32.24
N ASN A 9 20.37 -78.79 31.75
CA ASN A 9 20.55 -77.65 30.84
C ASN A 9 19.18 -77.21 30.28
N SER A 10 18.53 -76.27 30.96
CA SER A 10 17.26 -75.66 30.54
C SER A 10 17.45 -74.32 29.82
N ASN A 11 18.61 -74.05 29.21
CA ASN A 11 18.94 -72.73 28.65
C ASN A 11 18.76 -72.57 27.13
N MET A 12 18.15 -73.52 26.42
CA MET A 12 18.01 -73.43 24.95
C MET A 12 16.59 -73.14 24.44
N ARG A 13 15.68 -72.65 25.31
CA ARG A 13 14.34 -72.20 24.89
C ARG A 13 14.09 -70.69 25.00
N GLY A 14 14.98 -69.94 25.65
CA GLY A 14 14.83 -68.47 25.77
C GLY A 14 15.36 -67.67 24.57
N THR A 15 16.24 -68.25 23.75
CA THR A 15 16.99 -67.49 22.73
C THR A 15 16.30 -67.38 21.37
N LEU A 16 15.26 -68.17 21.09
CA LEU A 16 14.52 -68.10 19.82
C LEU A 16 13.32 -67.15 19.86
N ASP A 17 12.75 -66.88 21.03
CA ASP A 17 11.66 -65.89 21.20
C ASP A 17 12.17 -64.45 21.27
N GLU A 18 13.41 -64.23 21.71
CA GLU A 18 13.97 -62.88 21.86
C GLU A 18 14.37 -62.23 20.52
N LEU A 19 14.63 -63.04 19.48
CA LEU A 19 14.98 -62.56 18.15
C LEU A 19 13.76 -62.16 17.31
N ASN A 20 12.58 -62.70 17.59
CA ASN A 20 11.38 -62.43 16.79
C ASN A 20 10.62 -61.17 17.26
N ARG A 21 10.90 -60.69 18.48
CA ARG A 21 10.23 -59.52 19.07
C ARG A 21 10.73 -58.18 18.51
N ARG A 22 11.86 -58.18 17.78
CA ARG A 22 12.47 -56.98 17.16
C ARG A 22 12.08 -56.75 15.69
N ARG A 23 11.20 -57.58 15.10
CA ARG A 23 10.80 -57.47 13.68
C ARG A 23 9.51 -56.68 13.41
N GLY A 24 8.82 -56.19 14.44
CA GLY A 24 7.58 -55.42 14.30
C GLY A 24 7.74 -53.90 14.19
N GLU A 25 8.94 -53.36 14.42
CA GLU A 25 9.15 -51.91 14.59
C GLU A 25 9.58 -51.19 13.29
N GLY A 26 9.92 -51.93 12.23
CA GLY A 26 10.39 -51.34 10.96
C GLY A 26 9.29 -50.72 10.09
N GLY A 27 8.03 -51.14 10.24
CA GLY A 27 6.91 -50.63 9.44
C GLY A 27 6.40 -49.27 9.91
N TYR A 28 6.33 -49.07 11.23
CA TYR A 28 5.81 -47.83 11.82
C TYR A 28 6.79 -46.67 11.64
N ALA A 29 8.10 -46.90 11.65
CA ALA A 29 9.10 -45.85 11.44
C ALA A 29 8.98 -45.15 10.06
N LEU A 30 8.61 -45.90 9.02
CA LEU A 30 8.42 -45.34 7.68
C LEU A 30 7.10 -44.57 7.59
N VAL A 31 6.04 -45.09 8.22
CA VAL A 31 4.73 -44.42 8.29
C VAL A 31 4.81 -43.13 9.10
N THR A 32 5.53 -43.12 10.22
CA THR A 32 5.72 -41.91 11.04
C THR A 32 6.59 -40.89 10.32
N LEU A 33 7.61 -41.32 9.57
CA LEU A 33 8.41 -40.41 8.74
C LEU A 33 7.56 -39.78 7.63
N LEU A 34 6.72 -40.57 6.96
CA LEU A 34 5.83 -40.07 5.91
C LEU A 34 4.76 -39.13 6.48
N ALA A 35 4.18 -39.46 7.63
CA ALA A 35 3.26 -38.58 8.36
C ALA A 35 3.94 -37.27 8.78
N LEU A 36 5.18 -37.32 9.28
CA LEU A 36 5.94 -36.12 9.64
C LEU A 36 6.23 -35.26 8.41
N MET A 37 6.66 -35.86 7.30
CA MET A 37 6.93 -35.15 6.04
C MET A 37 5.66 -34.50 5.46
N THR A 38 4.52 -35.18 5.52
CA THR A 38 3.24 -34.63 5.06
C THR A 38 2.78 -33.48 5.95
N ILE A 39 2.90 -33.58 7.28
CA ILE A 39 2.60 -32.47 8.20
C ILE A 39 3.51 -31.28 7.94
N LEU A 40 4.81 -31.49 7.77
CA LEU A 40 5.77 -30.42 7.43
C LEU A 40 5.43 -29.77 6.09
N ALA A 41 5.05 -30.54 5.07
CA ALA A 41 4.64 -30.03 3.77
C ALA A 41 3.33 -29.22 3.83
N LEU A 42 2.39 -29.57 4.71
CA LEU A 42 1.17 -28.78 4.91
C LEU A 42 1.47 -27.46 5.64
N MET A 43 2.42 -27.46 6.57
CA MET A 43 2.83 -26.26 7.30
C MET A 43 3.49 -25.20 6.41
N THR A 44 4.20 -25.58 5.33
CA THR A 44 4.89 -24.62 4.46
C THR A 44 3.95 -23.80 3.57
N ILE A 45 2.75 -24.31 3.26
CA ILE A 45 1.77 -23.62 2.41
C ILE A 45 1.26 -22.33 3.06
N SER A 46 1.32 -22.22 4.40
CA SER A 46 0.75 -21.10 5.16
C SER A 46 1.60 -19.83 5.19
N VAL A 47 2.81 -19.81 4.61
CA VAL A 47 3.78 -18.72 4.84
C VAL A 47 3.92 -17.76 3.64
N ALA A 48 3.21 -17.99 2.53
CA ALA A 48 3.35 -17.13 1.36
C ALA A 48 2.45 -15.87 1.45
N PRO A 49 3.02 -14.64 1.55
CA PRO A 49 2.25 -13.43 1.30
C PRO A 49 1.83 -13.39 -0.17
N ASN A 50 0.62 -12.90 -0.45
CA ASN A 50 0.16 -12.73 -1.84
C ASN A 50 1.12 -11.76 -2.57
N LEU A 51 1.96 -12.27 -3.47
CA LEU A 51 2.89 -11.46 -4.27
C LEU A 51 2.18 -10.30 -4.98
N ARG A 52 0.92 -10.50 -5.39
CA ARG A 52 0.07 -9.46 -5.97
C ARG A 52 -0.22 -8.31 -5.00
N GLN A 53 -0.51 -8.61 -3.73
CA GLN A 53 -0.76 -7.59 -2.71
C GLN A 53 0.51 -6.81 -2.37
N GLN A 54 1.66 -7.49 -2.30
CA GLN A 54 2.95 -6.82 -2.09
C GLN A 54 3.32 -5.90 -3.26
N ALA A 55 3.15 -6.38 -4.49
CA ALA A 55 3.39 -5.57 -5.68
C ALA A 55 2.45 -4.35 -5.74
N LEU A 56 1.17 -4.52 -5.42
CA LEU A 56 0.22 -3.41 -5.34
C LEU A 56 0.62 -2.39 -4.26
N ARG A 57 0.89 -2.85 -3.04
CA ARG A 57 1.36 -2.00 -1.94
C ARG A 57 2.60 -1.20 -2.34
N GLN A 58 3.55 -1.81 -3.04
CA GLN A 58 4.75 -1.10 -3.49
C GLN A 58 4.41 0.02 -4.49
N ARG A 59 3.47 -0.22 -5.42
CA ARG A 59 2.99 0.81 -6.35
C ARG A 59 2.23 1.91 -5.62
N GLU A 60 1.48 1.59 -4.57
CA GLU A 60 0.80 2.58 -3.72
C GLU A 60 1.80 3.45 -2.95
N ILE A 61 2.85 2.87 -2.37
CA ILE A 61 3.94 3.63 -1.72
C ILE A 61 4.58 4.58 -2.72
N GLU A 62 4.86 4.09 -3.94
CA GLU A 62 5.44 4.91 -4.99
C GLU A 62 4.47 6.00 -5.48
N ALA A 63 3.17 5.71 -5.56
CA ALA A 63 2.15 6.70 -5.91
C ALA A 63 2.09 7.82 -4.87
N ILE A 64 2.12 7.47 -3.59
CA ILE A 64 2.19 8.44 -2.50
C ILE A 64 3.47 9.27 -2.67
N TYR A 65 4.63 8.64 -2.79
CA TYR A 65 5.89 9.39 -2.94
C TYR A 65 5.88 10.34 -4.15
N ARG A 66 5.47 9.87 -5.33
CA ARG A 66 5.40 10.67 -6.55
C ARG A 66 4.35 11.78 -6.46
N GLY A 67 3.17 11.48 -5.93
CA GLY A 67 2.13 12.47 -5.67
C GLY A 67 2.59 13.54 -4.69
N GLU A 68 3.32 13.15 -3.64
CA GLU A 68 3.87 14.07 -2.67
C GLU A 68 4.91 15.03 -3.32
N GLU A 69 5.75 14.52 -4.22
CA GLU A 69 6.66 15.35 -5.02
C GLU A 69 5.93 16.36 -5.92
N VAL A 70 4.82 15.95 -6.55
CA VAL A 70 4.00 16.88 -7.35
C VAL A 70 3.46 18.00 -6.46
N ALA A 71 2.91 17.67 -5.30
CA ALA A 71 2.42 18.68 -4.36
C ALA A 71 3.54 19.59 -3.83
N GLU A 72 4.77 19.09 -3.69
CA GLU A 72 5.92 19.94 -3.34
C GLU A 72 6.34 20.86 -4.50
N ALA A 73 6.29 20.36 -5.73
CA ALA A 73 6.51 21.19 -6.91
C ALA A 73 5.46 22.32 -7.01
N ILE A 74 4.18 22.03 -6.73
CA ILE A 74 3.13 23.06 -6.65
C ILE A 74 3.47 24.11 -5.59
N ARG A 75 3.90 23.69 -4.39
CA ARG A 75 4.32 24.62 -3.32
C ARG A 75 5.44 25.54 -3.79
N MET A 76 6.50 24.98 -4.37
CA MET A 76 7.62 25.76 -4.90
C MET A 76 7.18 26.71 -6.01
N TYR A 77 6.28 26.27 -6.88
CA TYR A 77 5.75 27.08 -7.99
C TYR A 77 5.00 28.30 -7.49
N VAL A 78 4.09 28.09 -6.52
CA VAL A 78 3.31 29.16 -5.89
C VAL A 78 4.21 30.13 -5.13
N ARG A 79 5.23 29.63 -4.41
CA ARG A 79 6.17 30.48 -3.67
C ARG A 79 6.88 31.48 -4.57
N GLU A 80 7.24 31.06 -5.78
CA GLU A 80 7.96 31.89 -6.76
C GLU A 80 7.01 32.76 -7.60
N LYS A 81 5.97 32.17 -8.20
CA LYS A 81 5.09 32.87 -9.15
C LYS A 81 3.83 33.49 -8.53
N ARG A 82 3.52 33.17 -7.27
CA ARG A 82 2.29 33.58 -6.55
C ARG A 82 0.99 33.23 -7.29
N THR A 83 1.03 32.21 -8.14
CA THR A 83 -0.10 31.69 -8.92
C THR A 83 -0.08 30.16 -8.92
N LEU A 84 -1.24 29.55 -9.10
CA LEU A 84 -1.35 28.11 -9.26
C LEU A 84 -0.91 27.68 -10.67
N PRO A 85 -0.25 26.52 -10.82
CA PRO A 85 0.05 25.96 -12.12
C PRO A 85 -1.24 25.59 -12.85
N THR A 86 -1.25 25.73 -14.18
CA THR A 86 -2.40 25.38 -15.04
C THR A 86 -2.23 24.03 -15.73
N SER A 87 -1.02 23.47 -15.75
CA SER A 87 -0.74 22.15 -16.31
C SER A 87 0.49 21.49 -15.67
N MET A 88 0.62 20.17 -15.83
CA MET A 88 1.75 19.40 -15.29
C MET A 88 3.08 19.81 -15.95
N GLU A 89 3.03 20.20 -17.23
CA GLU A 89 4.19 20.61 -18.02
C GLU A 89 4.86 21.85 -17.42
N GLN A 90 4.11 22.77 -16.80
CA GLN A 90 4.69 23.93 -16.12
C GLN A 90 5.55 23.54 -14.92
N LEU A 91 5.21 22.44 -14.23
CA LEU A 91 6.01 21.91 -13.13
C LEU A 91 7.27 21.21 -13.65
N LEU A 92 7.17 20.53 -14.79
CA LEU A 92 8.30 19.87 -15.45
C LEU A 92 9.29 20.87 -16.08
N GLU A 93 8.79 21.96 -16.67
CA GLU A 93 9.61 23.03 -17.24
C GLU A 93 10.48 23.71 -16.19
N GLY A 94 9.98 23.80 -14.96
CA GLY A 94 10.70 24.38 -13.83
C GLY A 94 10.42 25.86 -13.61
N LEU A 95 11.20 26.46 -12.69
CA LEU A 95 11.08 27.86 -12.32
C LEU A 95 12.27 28.68 -12.83
N PRO A 96 12.05 29.93 -13.28
CA PRO A 96 13.16 30.82 -13.62
C PRO A 96 13.93 31.20 -12.36
N ARG A 97 15.25 31.05 -12.38
CA ARG A 97 16.18 31.53 -11.34
C ARG A 97 17.31 32.29 -12.01
N GLY A 98 17.07 33.57 -12.25
CA GLY A 98 17.95 34.41 -13.07
C GLY A 98 17.91 33.98 -14.54
N THR A 99 19.05 33.59 -15.10
CA THR A 99 19.17 33.16 -16.51
C THR A 99 18.91 31.67 -16.75
N LYS A 100 18.78 30.86 -15.68
CA LYS A 100 18.58 29.41 -15.76
C LYS A 100 17.23 29.01 -15.20
N LYS A 101 16.70 27.88 -15.67
CA LYS A 101 15.51 27.24 -15.08
C LYS A 101 15.95 26.16 -14.09
N ILE A 102 15.36 26.16 -12.90
CA ILE A 102 15.53 25.10 -11.91
C ILE A 102 14.38 24.10 -12.05
N GLN A 103 14.69 22.81 -12.18
CA GLN A 103 13.68 21.77 -12.21
C GLN A 103 13.09 21.60 -10.80
N ILE A 104 11.76 21.69 -10.70
CA ILE A 104 11.03 21.53 -9.43
C ILE A 104 10.32 20.18 -9.31
N LEU A 105 10.07 19.51 -10.45
CA LEU A 105 9.42 18.21 -10.49
C LEU A 105 10.28 17.21 -11.27
N ARG A 106 10.48 16.01 -10.70
CA ARG A 106 11.12 14.91 -11.40
C ARG A 106 10.18 14.36 -12.49
N PRO A 107 10.67 14.06 -13.71
CA PRO A 107 9.82 13.50 -14.76
C PRO A 107 9.09 12.22 -14.37
N SER A 108 9.70 11.39 -13.53
CA SER A 108 9.06 10.18 -12.98
C SER A 108 7.89 10.49 -12.06
N ALA A 109 7.93 11.59 -11.31
CA ALA A 109 6.85 11.97 -10.40
C ALA A 109 5.60 12.46 -11.15
N ALA A 110 5.75 12.94 -12.39
CA ALA A 110 4.62 13.29 -13.25
C ALA A 110 3.84 12.07 -13.77
N ILE A 111 4.31 10.84 -13.51
CA ILE A 111 3.66 9.60 -13.96
C ILE A 111 3.03 8.89 -12.75
N ASP A 112 1.72 8.66 -12.80
CA ASP A 112 0.98 7.88 -11.80
C ASP A 112 1.22 6.37 -11.97
N PRO A 113 1.80 5.65 -10.99
CA PRO A 113 2.08 4.22 -11.11
C PRO A 113 0.84 3.32 -10.94
N LEU A 114 -0.30 3.86 -10.49
CA LEU A 114 -1.57 3.16 -10.26
C LEU A 114 -2.53 3.25 -11.46
N SER A 115 -2.38 4.32 -12.25
CA SER A 115 -3.05 4.53 -13.52
C SER A 115 -2.47 3.63 -14.62
N SER A 116 -3.32 3.17 -15.54
CA SER A 116 -2.87 2.44 -16.73
C SER A 116 -2.30 3.37 -17.81
N THR A 117 -2.79 4.61 -17.89
CA THR A 117 -2.25 5.65 -18.79
C THR A 117 -1.01 6.33 -18.21
N GLY A 118 -0.84 6.26 -16.89
CA GLY A 118 0.23 6.93 -16.18
C GLY A 118 -0.05 8.41 -15.92
N GLU A 119 -1.27 8.89 -16.18
CA GLU A 119 -1.62 10.29 -16.01
C GLU A 119 -2.26 10.56 -14.65
N TRP A 120 -1.78 11.62 -13.99
CA TRP A 120 -2.48 12.19 -12.85
C TRP A 120 -3.75 12.94 -13.28
N LYS A 121 -4.81 12.82 -12.48
CA LYS A 121 -5.98 13.70 -12.57
C LYS A 121 -5.70 14.99 -11.81
N LEU A 122 -5.87 16.13 -12.47
CA LEU A 122 -5.63 17.45 -11.87
C LEU A 122 -6.86 17.89 -11.06
N VAL A 123 -6.65 18.22 -9.79
CA VAL A 123 -7.71 18.63 -8.86
C VAL A 123 -7.73 20.14 -8.74
N LYS A 124 -8.90 20.73 -9.02
CA LYS A 124 -9.12 22.17 -8.90
C LYS A 124 -9.39 22.58 -7.44
N PRO A 125 -9.06 23.83 -7.05
CA PRO A 125 -9.37 24.31 -5.70
C PRO A 125 -10.86 24.27 -5.32
N ASN A 126 -11.76 24.38 -6.31
CA ASN A 126 -13.22 24.39 -6.12
C ASN A 126 -13.88 23.07 -6.56
N ASP A 127 -13.10 21.99 -6.66
CA ASP A 127 -13.63 20.66 -6.99
C ASP A 127 -14.35 20.04 -5.78
N ALA A 128 -15.46 19.33 -6.02
CA ALA A 128 -16.20 18.63 -4.97
C ALA A 128 -15.32 17.57 -4.28
N LEU A 129 -14.46 16.88 -5.06
CA LEU A 129 -13.50 15.91 -4.51
C LEU A 129 -12.55 16.57 -3.50
N PHE A 130 -12.14 17.80 -3.77
CA PHE A 130 -11.23 18.53 -2.89
C PHE A 130 -11.92 18.92 -1.58
N VAL A 131 -13.18 19.34 -1.66
CA VAL A 131 -14.01 19.66 -0.49
C VAL A 131 -14.18 18.43 0.40
N GLU A 132 -14.49 17.28 -0.19
CA GLU A 132 -14.63 16.01 0.52
C GLU A 132 -13.32 15.61 1.21
N PHE A 133 -12.22 15.65 0.46
CA PHE A 133 -10.91 15.32 1.00
C PHE A 133 -10.53 16.19 2.20
N GLN A 134 -10.72 17.52 2.12
CA GLN A 134 -10.45 18.40 3.25
C GLN A 134 -11.27 18.02 4.49
N ARG A 135 -12.55 17.68 4.31
CA ARG A 135 -13.43 17.21 5.39
C ARG A 135 -12.89 15.92 6.01
N GLN A 136 -12.55 14.93 5.19
CA GLN A 136 -12.02 13.65 5.67
C GLN A 136 -10.71 13.80 6.43
N VAL A 137 -9.77 14.61 5.93
CA VAL A 137 -8.51 14.88 6.64
C VAL A 137 -8.75 15.57 7.98
N MET A 138 -9.68 16.54 8.05
CA MET A 138 -10.05 17.17 9.32
C MET A 138 -10.64 16.16 10.31
N LEU A 139 -11.54 15.28 9.85
CA LEU A 139 -12.11 14.22 10.68
C LEU A 139 -11.03 13.26 11.18
N TYR A 140 -10.11 12.86 10.31
CA TYR A 140 -8.97 11.99 10.65
C TYR A 140 -8.05 12.64 11.70
N ASN A 141 -7.80 13.95 11.59
CA ASN A 141 -6.96 14.72 12.51
C ASN A 141 -7.67 15.16 13.81
N GLY A 142 -8.81 14.56 14.14
CA GLY A 142 -9.57 14.88 15.37
C GLY A 142 -10.23 16.27 15.34
N GLY A 143 -10.63 16.75 14.17
CA GLY A 143 -11.32 18.02 13.96
C GLY A 143 -10.39 19.24 13.88
N LYS A 144 -9.07 19.04 13.93
CA LYS A 144 -8.10 20.14 13.80
C LYS A 144 -8.01 20.61 12.35
N GLN A 145 -7.94 21.92 12.17
CA GLN A 145 -7.74 22.51 10.85
C GLN A 145 -6.34 22.18 10.31
N PRO A 146 -6.18 22.12 8.97
CA PRO A 146 -4.88 21.97 8.36
C PRO A 146 -3.98 23.14 8.73
N GLU A 147 -2.82 22.87 9.32
CA GLU A 147 -1.81 23.91 9.56
C GLU A 147 -0.97 24.04 8.29
N THR A 148 -1.23 25.08 7.48
CA THR A 148 -0.33 25.52 6.42
C THR A 148 0.42 26.77 6.87
N SER A 149 1.74 26.73 6.81
CA SER A 149 2.60 27.87 7.09
C SER A 149 2.55 28.94 5.99
N ASP A 150 2.07 28.59 4.79
CA ASP A 150 1.99 29.51 3.65
C ASP A 150 0.64 30.23 3.57
N GLN A 151 0.67 31.57 3.61
CA GLN A 151 -0.51 32.43 3.53
C GLN A 151 -1.31 32.25 2.23
N PHE A 152 -0.65 31.93 1.11
CA PHE A 152 -1.36 31.74 -0.16
C PHE A 152 -2.29 30.54 -0.10
N PHE A 153 -1.89 29.48 0.60
CA PHE A 153 -2.66 28.25 0.70
C PHE A 153 -3.81 28.35 1.72
N GLN A 154 -3.72 29.26 2.69
CA GLN A 154 -4.78 29.48 3.70
C GLN A 154 -6.12 29.87 3.08
N GLN A 155 -6.12 30.49 1.89
CA GLN A 155 -7.36 30.87 1.19
C GLN A 155 -8.17 29.68 0.66
N PHE A 156 -7.55 28.51 0.50
CA PHE A 156 -8.20 27.31 -0.03
C PHE A 156 -8.66 26.34 1.06
N ILE A 157 -8.37 26.65 2.33
CA ILE A 157 -8.87 25.90 3.47
C ILE A 157 -10.35 26.24 3.66
N ILE A 158 -11.20 25.22 3.65
CA ILE A 158 -12.64 25.40 3.83
C ILE A 158 -12.92 25.76 5.28
N ARG A 159 -13.52 26.94 5.48
CA ARG A 159 -14.13 27.32 6.75
C ARG A 159 -15.55 26.78 6.75
N MET A 160 -15.85 25.86 7.66
CA MET A 160 -17.09 25.04 7.77
C MET A 160 -18.44 25.79 7.70
N SER A 161 -18.47 27.13 7.67
CA SER A 161 -19.68 27.95 7.76
C SER A 161 -20.64 27.88 6.56
N GLY A 162 -20.48 26.95 5.61
CA GLY A 162 -21.37 26.86 4.44
C GLY A 162 -21.36 25.53 3.69
N LEU A 163 -21.08 24.40 4.34
CA LEU A 163 -21.07 23.09 3.66
C LEU A 163 -22.48 22.67 3.27
N VAL A 164 -22.83 22.96 2.01
CA VAL A 164 -23.89 22.28 1.26
C VAL A 164 -23.49 20.80 1.15
N ASP A 165 -24.45 19.91 1.37
CA ASP A 165 -24.38 18.47 1.17
C ASP A 165 -24.16 18.17 -0.33
N THR A 166 -22.96 18.43 -0.83
CA THR A 166 -22.55 17.97 -2.16
C THR A 166 -22.29 16.47 -2.03
N LYS A 167 -23.36 15.69 -2.21
CA LYS A 167 -23.24 14.27 -2.49
C LYS A 167 -22.45 14.11 -3.78
N SER A 168 -21.17 13.81 -3.64
CA SER A 168 -20.37 13.29 -4.74
C SER A 168 -21.03 11.98 -5.17
N GLU A 169 -21.42 11.85 -6.43
CA GLU A 169 -21.85 10.57 -6.97
C GLU A 169 -20.67 9.59 -6.79
N GLU A 170 -20.81 8.66 -5.84
CA GLU A 170 -19.80 7.63 -5.63
C GLU A 170 -19.85 6.67 -6.82
N ASP A 171 -18.94 6.89 -7.76
CA ASP A 171 -18.67 5.93 -8.82
C ASP A 171 -18.37 4.56 -8.20
N ALA A 172 -18.97 3.52 -8.78
CA ALA A 172 -18.77 2.15 -8.37
C ALA A 172 -17.27 1.82 -8.31
N PRO A 173 -16.81 1.09 -7.28
CA PRO A 173 -15.40 0.77 -7.13
C PRO A 173 -14.91 -0.07 -8.32
N GLY A 174 -13.73 0.28 -8.81
CA GLY A 174 -13.10 -0.39 -9.94
C GLY A 174 -13.06 0.45 -11.23
N GLY A 175 -12.13 0.06 -12.11
CA GLY A 175 -11.86 0.81 -13.33
C GLY A 175 -11.00 2.05 -13.10
N GLU A 176 -10.99 2.92 -14.10
CA GLU A 176 -10.15 4.11 -14.16
C GLU A 176 -10.94 5.25 -14.80
N ASP A 177 -10.74 6.47 -14.30
CA ASP A 177 -11.29 7.66 -14.90
C ASP A 177 -10.50 8.02 -16.17
N SER A 178 -11.14 7.91 -17.33
CA SER A 178 -10.57 8.24 -18.64
C SER A 178 -10.93 9.64 -19.13
N SER A 179 -11.60 10.47 -18.31
CA SER A 179 -11.96 11.83 -18.69
C SER A 179 -10.73 12.72 -18.91
N ALA A 180 -10.81 13.68 -19.81
CA ALA A 180 -9.71 14.61 -20.03
C ALA A 180 -9.53 15.53 -18.82
N ASN A 181 -8.27 15.87 -18.50
CA ASN A 181 -8.00 16.86 -17.47
C ASN A 181 -8.66 18.19 -17.84
N SER A 182 -9.43 18.74 -16.91
CA SER A 182 -10.11 20.01 -17.14
C SER A 182 -9.09 21.15 -17.14
N SER A 183 -9.18 22.05 -18.13
CA SER A 183 -8.28 23.21 -18.21
C SER A 183 -8.50 24.14 -17.02
N GLY A 184 -7.42 24.69 -16.47
CA GLY A 184 -7.45 25.68 -15.39
C GLY A 184 -6.39 25.45 -14.31
N PRO A 185 -6.29 26.37 -13.34
CA PRO A 185 -5.37 26.23 -12.22
C PRO A 185 -5.75 25.02 -11.35
N PHE A 186 -4.74 24.24 -10.95
CA PHE A 186 -4.92 23.09 -10.07
C PHE A 186 -4.11 23.24 -8.79
N LEU A 187 -4.61 22.62 -7.71
CA LEU A 187 -4.04 22.68 -6.35
C LEU A 187 -3.69 21.29 -5.80
N GLY A 188 -3.79 20.26 -6.64
CA GLY A 188 -3.36 18.93 -6.29
C GLY A 188 -3.55 17.96 -7.43
N VAL A 189 -3.11 16.74 -7.18
CA VAL A 189 -3.29 15.62 -8.10
C VAL A 189 -3.86 14.43 -7.37
N VAL A 190 -4.56 13.58 -8.12
CA VAL A 190 -5.11 12.32 -7.63
C VAL A 190 -4.95 11.24 -8.69
N SER A 191 -4.90 9.99 -8.27
CA SER A 191 -4.86 8.87 -9.21
C SER A 191 -6.17 8.79 -9.99
N ARG A 192 -6.09 8.36 -11.25
CA ARG A 192 -7.30 8.02 -12.05
C ARG A 192 -7.91 6.68 -11.64
N SER A 193 -7.16 5.84 -10.93
CA SER A 193 -7.58 4.51 -10.52
C SER A 193 -8.71 4.58 -9.48
N ARG A 194 -9.85 3.95 -9.73
CA ARG A 194 -10.97 3.87 -8.75
C ARG A 194 -10.93 2.59 -7.92
N ARG A 195 -9.77 1.95 -7.83
CA ARG A 195 -9.59 0.69 -7.08
C ARG A 195 -9.38 0.99 -5.60
N ASN A 196 -9.83 0.07 -4.76
CA ASN A 196 -9.52 0.09 -3.34
C ASN A 196 -8.02 -0.09 -3.13
N SER A 197 -7.49 0.57 -2.11
CA SER A 197 -6.10 0.52 -1.73
C SER A 197 -5.83 -0.48 -0.61
N VAL A 198 -4.59 -0.94 -0.52
CA VAL A 198 -4.07 -1.72 0.62
C VAL A 198 -3.59 -0.80 1.73
N LEU A 199 -3.07 0.37 1.36
CA LEU A 199 -2.71 1.44 2.30
C LEU A 199 -3.89 2.38 2.57
N HIS A 200 -3.79 3.16 3.65
CA HIS A 200 -4.71 4.26 3.92
C HIS A 200 -3.96 5.59 3.84
N TYR A 201 -4.51 6.58 3.16
CA TYR A 201 -3.99 7.93 3.10
C TYR A 201 -4.97 8.86 3.81
N TYR A 202 -4.61 9.38 5.00
CA TYR A 202 -5.54 10.09 5.90
C TYR A 202 -6.83 9.32 6.22
N GLY A 203 -6.73 7.99 6.35
CA GLY A 203 -7.89 7.11 6.58
C GLY A 203 -8.66 6.71 5.33
N ILE A 204 -8.30 7.24 4.17
CA ILE A 204 -8.97 6.99 2.88
C ILE A 204 -8.42 5.72 2.23
N ASP A 205 -9.31 4.83 1.80
CA ASP A 205 -9.00 3.50 1.24
C ASP A 205 -9.28 3.37 -0.28
N ARG A 206 -9.36 4.50 -0.98
CA ARG A 206 -9.58 4.60 -2.43
C ARG A 206 -8.56 5.51 -3.11
N HIS A 207 -7.94 5.02 -4.18
CA HIS A 207 -6.88 5.75 -4.89
C HIS A 207 -7.36 7.07 -5.53
N ASP A 208 -8.60 7.11 -6.03
CA ASP A 208 -9.22 8.30 -6.67
C ASP A 208 -9.63 9.39 -5.66
N GLN A 209 -9.44 9.12 -4.37
CA GLN A 209 -9.70 10.05 -3.26
C GLN A 209 -8.40 10.48 -2.55
N TRP A 210 -7.25 9.95 -2.96
CA TRP A 210 -5.94 10.35 -2.43
C TRP A 210 -5.45 11.64 -3.08
N ILE A 211 -5.83 12.77 -2.49
CA ILE A 211 -5.44 14.06 -3.04
C ILE A 211 -4.10 14.51 -2.48
N PHE A 212 -3.12 14.57 -3.36
CA PHE A 212 -1.80 15.11 -3.05
C PHE A 212 -1.82 16.62 -3.26
N THR A 213 -1.75 17.38 -2.18
CA THR A 213 -1.86 18.84 -2.18
C THR A 213 -0.90 19.48 -1.17
N PRO A 214 -0.38 20.70 -1.43
CA PRO A 214 0.52 21.37 -0.49
C PRO A 214 -0.15 21.83 0.82
N LEU A 215 -1.49 21.85 0.91
CA LEU A 215 -2.25 22.42 2.03
C LEU A 215 -1.93 21.83 3.41
N PHE A 216 -1.62 20.54 3.50
CA PHE A 216 -1.48 19.83 4.78
C PHE A 216 -0.02 19.65 5.21
N ARG A 217 0.88 20.49 4.68
CA ARG A 217 2.28 20.48 5.12
C ARG A 217 2.69 21.90 5.53
N GLY A 218 3.19 22.01 6.74
CA GLY A 218 3.66 23.23 7.39
C GLY A 218 5.02 23.03 7.99
#